data_AF-R7ZZ14-F1
#
_entry.id   AF-R7ZZ14-F1
#
_cell.length_a   1.000
_cell.length_b   1.000
_cell.length_c   1.000
_cell.angle_alpha   90.00
_cell.angle_beta   90.00
_cell.angle_gamma   90.00
#
_symmetry.space_group_name_H-M   'P 1'
#
loop_
_entity.id
_entity.type
_entity.pdbx_description
1 polymer ?
#
loop_
_entity_poly.entity_id
_entity_poly.type
_entity_poly.pdbx_seq_one_letter_code
_entity_poly.pdbx_strand_id
1 'polypeptide(L)'
;MIHKLISEPNTLRLLDLLGCQKWRHSYEEEKHQLRYQSEYGDLFFRLPIHLNFEERTSKGSFVTLNYLIVIIESGLAALGYFEDSDTIHHKVFRAYMVRKKQGKSQLKYLKTKGKSRAGSRIRLAESLQFFEDINQQLTEYQNTYRIDKIAVSLSTTLVPFFYGAKTRPPFEKTDPRLFHIPRHIASCTYENLEKTRTFLRTGELKFPLEASPVVQKLLQQLTAFQPDAETEDW
;
A
#
# COMPACT_ATOMS: atom_id res chain seq x y z
N MET A 1 -17.47 9.01 -7.58
CA MET A 1 -16.57 9.47 -6.50
C MET A 1 -15.37 10.14 -7.13
N ILE A 2 -15.05 11.35 -6.68
CA ILE A 2 -13.86 12.11 -7.06
C ILE A 2 -12.74 11.76 -6.07
N HIS A 3 -11.50 11.73 -6.57
CA HIS A 3 -10.31 11.42 -5.77
C HIS A 3 -9.35 12.61 -5.83
N LYS A 4 -8.80 13.00 -4.67
CA LYS A 4 -7.76 14.03 -4.56
C LYS A 4 -6.65 13.56 -3.63
N LEU A 5 -5.41 13.61 -4.12
CA LEU A 5 -4.23 13.36 -3.29
C LEU A 5 -3.85 14.63 -2.54
N ILE A 6 -3.48 14.46 -1.27
CA ILE A 6 -3.13 15.52 -0.34
C ILE A 6 -1.69 15.29 0.09
N SER A 7 -0.83 16.30 -0.07
CA SER A 7 0.57 16.24 0.38
C SER A 7 0.65 16.15 1.91
N GLU A 8 1.78 15.70 2.44
CA GLU A 8 2.00 15.59 3.89
C GLU A 8 1.75 16.90 4.65
N PRO A 9 2.31 18.06 4.23
CA PRO A 9 2.09 19.32 4.97
C PRO A 9 0.61 19.74 5.00
N ASN A 10 -0.14 19.40 3.95
CA ASN A 10 -1.56 19.74 3.84
C ASN A 10 -2.48 18.72 4.52
N THR A 11 -1.95 17.55 4.90
CA THR A 11 -2.75 16.47 5.50
C THR A 11 -3.25 16.88 6.89
N LEU A 12 -2.38 17.38 7.77
CA LEU A 12 -2.77 17.82 9.11
C LEU A 12 -3.74 19.00 9.04
N ARG A 13 -3.47 19.97 8.16
CA ARG A 13 -4.37 21.12 7.97
C ARG A 13 -5.73 20.70 7.46
N LEU A 14 -5.79 19.77 6.51
CA LEU A 14 -7.07 19.25 6.02
C LEU A 14 -7.82 18.52 7.14
N LEU A 15 -7.11 17.77 7.97
CA LEU A 15 -7.69 17.10 9.14
C LEU A 15 -8.31 18.12 10.12
N ASP A 16 -7.62 19.23 10.40
CA ASP A 16 -8.15 20.32 11.23
C ASP A 16 -9.37 21.00 10.60
N LEU A 17 -9.31 21.30 9.29
CA LEU A 17 -10.42 21.91 8.55
C LEU A 17 -11.66 21.01 8.50
N LEU A 18 -11.45 19.70 8.35
CA LEU A 18 -12.52 18.69 8.40
C LEU A 18 -13.06 18.54 9.82
N GLY A 19 -12.21 18.61 10.84
CA GLY A 19 -12.60 18.59 12.26
C GLY A 19 -13.42 19.81 12.68
N CYS A 20 -13.25 20.95 11.99
CA CYS A 20 -14.07 22.15 12.17
C CYS A 20 -15.46 22.03 11.51
N GLN A 21 -15.68 21.04 10.65
CA GLN A 21 -17.01 20.78 10.09
C GLN A 21 -17.90 20.09 11.13
N LYS A 22 -19.20 20.41 11.13
CA LYS A 22 -20.19 19.74 12.00
C LYS A 22 -20.55 18.31 11.51
N TRP A 23 -19.65 17.65 10.80
CA TRP A 23 -19.88 16.32 10.26
C TRP A 23 -19.53 15.27 11.30
N ARG A 24 -20.34 14.20 11.36
CA ARG A 24 -20.00 13.05 12.19
C ARG A 24 -18.87 12.28 11.51
N HIS A 25 -17.84 11.91 12.25
CA HIS A 25 -16.75 11.08 11.73
C HIS A 25 -16.52 9.81 12.55
N SER A 26 -15.90 8.83 11.90
CA SER A 26 -15.44 7.58 12.51
C SER A 26 -14.10 7.18 11.89
N TYR A 27 -13.19 6.64 12.70
CA TYR A 27 -11.91 6.13 12.22
C TYR A 27 -11.97 4.62 11.91
N GLU A 28 -11.69 4.26 10.65
CA GLU A 28 -11.56 2.88 10.18
C GLU A 28 -10.08 2.45 10.24
N GLU A 29 -9.64 1.86 11.36
CA GLU A 29 -8.24 1.50 11.61
C GLU A 29 -7.66 0.57 10.54
N GLU A 30 -8.41 -0.47 10.13
CA GLU A 30 -7.98 -1.44 9.11
C GLU A 30 -7.61 -0.80 7.76
N LYS A 31 -8.29 0.30 7.41
CA LYS A 31 -8.06 1.04 6.15
C LYS A 31 -7.22 2.28 6.36
N HIS A 32 -6.88 2.60 7.61
CA HIS A 32 -6.22 3.82 8.01
C HIS A 32 -6.91 5.06 7.41
N GLN A 33 -8.22 5.14 7.61
CA GLN A 33 -9.10 6.06 6.89
C GLN A 33 -10.16 6.67 7.82
N LEU A 34 -10.42 7.96 7.67
CA LEU A 34 -11.54 8.64 8.31
C LEU A 34 -12.75 8.66 7.38
N ARG A 35 -13.92 8.30 7.90
CA ARG A 35 -15.20 8.45 7.21
C ARG A 35 -15.95 9.62 7.83
N TYR A 36 -16.36 10.57 7.01
CA TYR A 36 -17.17 11.72 7.39
C TYR A 36 -18.57 11.60 6.76
N GLN A 37 -19.60 11.63 7.60
CA GLN A 37 -20.99 11.66 7.17
C GLN A 37 -21.43 13.11 7.00
N SER A 38 -21.66 13.51 5.74
CA SER A 38 -22.17 14.83 5.38
C SER A 38 -23.57 14.74 4.78
N GLU A 39 -24.24 15.88 4.65
CA GLU A 39 -25.53 15.98 3.93
C GLU A 39 -25.41 15.66 2.42
N TYR A 40 -24.20 15.74 1.87
CA TYR A 40 -23.90 15.46 0.46
C TYR A 40 -23.45 14.01 0.21
N GLY A 41 -23.45 13.17 1.26
CA GLY A 41 -22.98 11.79 1.24
C GLY A 41 -21.68 11.57 2.02
N ASP A 42 -21.16 10.34 1.95
CA ASP A 42 -19.97 9.93 2.67
C ASP A 42 -18.68 10.46 2.02
N LEU A 43 -17.87 11.12 2.82
CA LEU A 43 -16.50 11.52 2.51
C LEU A 43 -15.52 10.55 3.18
N PHE A 44 -14.45 10.21 2.47
CA PHE A 44 -13.42 9.32 2.99
C PHE A 44 -12.06 9.97 2.87
N PHE A 45 -11.32 10.07 3.96
CA PHE A 45 -9.96 10.59 3.96
C PHE A 45 -8.99 9.50 4.44
N ARG A 46 -8.28 8.88 3.50
CA ARG A 46 -7.19 7.95 3.82
C ARG A 46 -5.99 8.77 4.29
N LEU A 47 -5.46 8.40 5.43
CA LEU A 47 -4.32 9.06 6.04
C LEU A 47 -3.00 8.49 5.48
N PRO A 48 -1.92 9.30 5.46
CA PRO A 48 -0.57 8.82 5.23
C PRO A 48 -0.18 7.70 6.18
N ILE A 49 0.55 6.69 5.70
CA ILE A 49 0.94 5.52 6.50
C ILE A 49 1.72 5.86 7.79
N HIS A 50 2.43 7.00 7.77
CA HIS A 50 3.27 7.54 8.85
C HIS A 50 2.57 8.62 9.67
N LEU A 51 1.25 8.78 9.53
CA LEU A 51 0.44 9.61 10.40
C LEU A 51 -0.24 8.72 11.44
N ASN A 52 0.00 8.97 12.71
CA ASN A 52 -0.80 8.38 13.78
C ASN A 52 -2.03 9.26 14.03
N PHE A 53 -3.21 8.66 14.13
CA PHE A 53 -4.45 9.37 14.41
C PHE A 53 -5.08 8.88 15.72
N GLU A 54 -5.27 9.79 16.65
CA GLU A 54 -5.93 9.51 17.91
C GLU A 54 -7.39 9.96 17.85
N GLU A 55 -8.31 9.00 17.79
CA GLU A 55 -9.74 9.29 17.61
C GLU A 55 -10.34 10.11 18.76
N ARG A 56 -9.91 9.85 20.01
CA ARG A 56 -10.41 10.54 21.21
C ARG A 56 -10.13 12.04 21.19
N THR A 57 -8.94 12.42 20.72
CA THR A 57 -8.53 13.82 20.63
C THR A 57 -8.81 14.39 19.23
N SER A 58 -9.14 13.53 18.26
CA SER A 58 -9.26 13.85 16.83
C SER A 58 -8.04 14.57 16.29
N LYS A 59 -6.84 14.19 16.77
CA LYS A 59 -5.56 14.78 16.37
C LYS A 59 -4.71 13.77 15.61
N GLY A 60 -4.02 14.28 14.60
CA GLY A 60 -3.00 13.56 13.85
C GLY A 60 -1.60 14.02 14.23
N SER A 61 -0.64 13.10 14.26
CA SER A 61 0.79 13.42 14.41
C SER A 61 1.61 12.53 13.50
N PHE A 62 2.56 13.11 12.76
CA PHE A 62 3.51 12.33 11.99
C PHE A 62 4.51 11.63 12.90
N VAL A 63 4.85 10.39 12.55
CA VAL A 63 5.79 9.53 13.27
C VAL A 63 6.79 8.96 12.29
N THR A 64 8.04 8.81 12.72
CA THR A 64 9.06 8.09 11.95
C THR A 64 8.71 6.61 11.93
N LEU A 65 8.62 6.00 10.75
CA LEU A 65 8.29 4.59 10.60
C LEU A 65 9.32 3.85 9.76
N ASN A 66 9.65 2.64 10.19
CA ASN A 66 10.35 1.69 9.35
C ASN A 66 9.32 0.73 8.76
N TYR A 67 9.24 0.64 7.44
CA TYR A 67 8.18 -0.13 6.80
C TYR A 67 8.66 -0.90 5.59
N LEU A 68 7.90 -1.96 5.30
CA LEU A 68 8.12 -2.82 4.17
C LEU A 68 6.99 -2.64 3.16
N ILE A 69 7.33 -2.58 1.87
CA ILE A 69 6.37 -2.69 0.78
C ILE A 69 6.61 -4.01 0.06
N VAL A 70 5.57 -4.83 -0.06
CA VAL A 70 5.59 -6.16 -0.70
C VAL A 70 4.56 -6.20 -1.82
N ILE A 71 5.01 -6.20 -3.06
CA ILE A 71 4.15 -6.27 -4.24
C ILE A 71 4.44 -7.59 -4.95
N ILE A 72 3.43 -8.45 -5.12
CA ILE A 72 3.60 -9.77 -5.73
C ILE A 72 2.48 -10.02 -6.76
N GLU A 73 2.91 -10.32 -7.97
CA GLU A 73 2.10 -10.75 -9.09
C GLU A 73 2.57 -12.12 -9.62
N SER A 74 1.85 -12.67 -10.61
CA SER A 74 2.22 -13.96 -11.21
C SER A 74 3.54 -13.85 -11.96
N GLY A 75 4.65 -14.22 -11.31
CA GLY A 75 5.98 -14.28 -11.89
C GLY A 75 6.80 -13.00 -11.75
N LEU A 76 6.31 -12.01 -11.00
CA LEU A 76 7.07 -10.80 -10.69
C LEU A 76 6.78 -10.39 -9.25
N ALA A 77 7.80 -9.91 -8.54
CA ALA A 77 7.62 -9.29 -7.24
C ALA A 77 8.58 -8.12 -7.05
N ALA A 78 8.17 -7.13 -6.28
CA ALA A 78 9.01 -6.01 -5.86
C ALA A 78 8.88 -5.85 -4.34
N LEU A 79 10.02 -5.91 -3.66
CA LEU A 79 10.14 -5.69 -2.22
C LEU A 79 10.95 -4.43 -1.97
N GLY A 80 10.56 -3.64 -0.98
CA GLY A 80 11.35 -2.49 -0.52
C GLY A 80 11.27 -2.35 0.98
N TYR A 81 12.43 -2.14 1.61
CA TYR A 81 12.55 -1.73 3.00
C TYR A 81 12.91 -0.25 3.06
N PHE A 82 12.17 0.48 3.87
CA PHE A 82 12.25 1.93 3.99
C PHE A 82 12.37 2.33 5.45
N GLU A 83 13.23 3.31 5.72
CA GLU A 83 13.33 4.02 6.98
C GLU A 83 12.81 5.43 6.74
N ASP A 84 11.59 5.70 7.20
CA ASP A 84 10.87 6.94 6.97
C ASP A 84 10.80 7.36 5.49
N SER A 85 11.60 8.36 5.10
CA SER A 85 11.68 8.87 3.73
C SER A 85 12.64 8.11 2.82
N ASP A 86 13.50 7.27 3.38
CA ASP A 86 14.67 6.78 2.69
C ASP A 86 14.51 5.33 2.24
N THR A 87 14.91 5.07 1.00
CA THR A 87 14.94 3.72 0.43
C THR A 87 16.25 3.07 0.81
N ILE A 88 16.23 2.22 1.85
CA ILE A 88 17.42 1.53 2.35
C ILE A 88 17.74 0.32 1.47
N HIS A 89 16.72 -0.49 1.15
CA HIS A 89 16.89 -1.64 0.25
C HIS A 89 15.68 -1.84 -0.64
N HIS A 90 15.92 -2.35 -1.85
CA HIS A 90 14.89 -2.86 -2.72
C HIS A 90 15.37 -4.09 -3.48
N LYS A 91 14.44 -4.97 -3.85
CA LYS A 91 14.73 -6.15 -4.68
C LYS A 91 13.54 -6.49 -5.56
N VAL A 92 13.82 -6.78 -6.83
CA VAL A 92 12.81 -7.21 -7.80
C VAL A 92 13.10 -8.66 -8.18
N PHE A 93 12.06 -9.49 -8.13
CA PHE A 93 12.10 -10.90 -8.49
C PHE A 93 11.36 -11.13 -9.80
N ARG A 94 11.83 -12.10 -10.58
CA ARG A 94 11.18 -12.52 -11.83
C ARG A 94 11.21 -14.04 -11.95
N ALA A 95 10.08 -14.63 -12.31
CA ALA A 95 9.94 -16.06 -12.57
C ALA A 95 8.98 -16.29 -13.75
N TYR A 96 9.26 -17.31 -14.57
CA TYR A 96 8.47 -17.61 -15.76
C TYR A 96 7.22 -18.45 -15.44
N MET A 97 6.24 -17.85 -14.76
CA MET A 97 5.06 -18.58 -14.27
C MET A 97 3.92 -18.75 -15.31
N VAL A 98 3.90 -17.98 -16.40
CA VAL A 98 2.78 -17.94 -17.37
C VAL A 98 3.21 -18.39 -18.77
N ARG A 99 2.41 -19.25 -19.42
CA ARG A 99 2.63 -19.66 -20.83
C ARG A 99 2.12 -18.57 -21.77
N LYS A 100 3.02 -17.96 -22.55
CA LYS A 100 2.79 -16.85 -23.50
C LYS A 100 1.58 -17.00 -24.45
N LYS A 101 1.10 -18.22 -24.72
CA LYS A 101 -0.04 -18.52 -25.62
C LYS A 101 -1.38 -18.78 -24.93
N GLN A 102 -1.49 -18.79 -23.59
CA GLN A 102 -2.74 -19.20 -22.92
C GLN A 102 -3.24 -18.32 -21.77
N GLY A 103 -2.50 -17.28 -21.35
CA GLY A 103 -2.99 -16.24 -20.42
C GLY A 103 -3.44 -16.70 -19.02
N LYS A 104 -3.47 -18.01 -18.73
CA LYS A 104 -3.94 -18.59 -17.47
C LYS A 104 -2.76 -19.07 -16.64
N SER A 105 -2.71 -18.65 -15.37
CA SER A 105 -1.74 -19.13 -14.38
C SER A 105 -1.86 -20.65 -14.22
N GLN A 106 -0.72 -21.35 -14.29
CA GLN A 106 -0.67 -22.83 -14.24
C GLN A 106 -1.07 -23.39 -12.87
N LEU A 107 -0.94 -22.56 -11.82
CA LEU A 107 -1.33 -22.89 -10.45
C LEU A 107 -2.79 -23.33 -10.33
N LYS A 108 -3.66 -22.85 -11.23
CA LYS A 108 -5.10 -23.19 -11.26
C LYS A 108 -5.39 -24.60 -11.80
N TYR A 109 -4.51 -25.19 -12.60
CA TYR A 109 -4.78 -26.41 -13.36
C TYR A 109 -4.11 -27.68 -12.79
N LEU A 110 -3.37 -27.54 -11.68
CA LEU A 110 -2.55 -28.62 -11.11
C LEU A 110 -3.37 -29.86 -10.69
N LYS A 111 -4.63 -29.68 -10.31
CA LYS A 111 -5.49 -30.77 -9.78
C LYS A 111 -6.23 -31.57 -10.86
N THR A 112 -6.18 -31.18 -12.13
CA THR A 112 -7.18 -31.65 -13.12
C THR A 112 -6.74 -32.73 -14.12
N LYS A 113 -5.46 -33.06 -14.33
CA LYS A 113 -5.08 -34.14 -15.27
C LYS A 113 -3.78 -34.87 -14.91
N GLY A 114 -3.78 -36.20 -15.08
CA GLY A 114 -2.64 -37.09 -14.86
C GLY A 114 -1.41 -36.80 -15.75
N LYS A 115 -0.23 -37.23 -15.24
CA LYS A 115 1.14 -37.08 -15.77
C LYS A 115 1.47 -35.69 -16.37
N SER A 116 1.97 -34.81 -15.50
CA SER A 116 2.61 -33.54 -15.85
C SER A 116 3.79 -33.72 -16.83
N ARG A 117 3.82 -32.94 -17.92
CA ARG A 117 4.94 -32.91 -18.90
C ARG A 117 6.16 -32.20 -18.29
N ALA A 118 7.38 -32.52 -18.75
CA ALA A 118 8.63 -31.97 -18.22
C ALA A 118 8.62 -30.43 -18.04
N GLY A 119 8.21 -29.67 -19.05
CA GLY A 119 8.12 -28.20 -18.94
C GLY A 119 7.07 -27.66 -17.96
N SER A 120 6.06 -28.47 -17.60
CA SER A 120 5.11 -28.10 -16.55
C SER A 120 5.68 -28.34 -15.15
N ARG A 121 6.57 -29.33 -14.99
CA ARG A 121 7.30 -29.54 -13.73
C ARG A 121 8.31 -28.42 -13.49
N ILE A 122 9.02 -27.98 -14.54
CA ILE A 122 9.97 -26.87 -14.45
C ILE A 122 9.28 -25.59 -13.98
N ARG A 123 8.17 -25.19 -14.61
CA ARG A 123 7.43 -23.98 -14.19
C ARG A 123 6.85 -24.06 -12.79
N LEU A 124 6.41 -25.25 -12.37
CA LEU A 124 5.95 -25.46 -10.99
C LEU A 124 7.12 -25.27 -10.01
N ALA A 125 8.27 -25.86 -10.30
CA ALA A 125 9.48 -25.69 -9.49
C ALA A 125 9.93 -24.23 -9.45
N GLU A 126 9.95 -23.52 -10.59
CA GLU A 126 10.24 -22.09 -10.66
C GLU A 126 9.24 -21.25 -9.86
N SER A 127 7.95 -21.62 -9.90
CA SER A 127 6.90 -20.94 -9.13
C SER A 127 7.09 -21.14 -7.63
N LEU A 128 7.50 -22.34 -7.20
CA LEU A 128 7.79 -22.62 -5.79
C LEU A 128 9.02 -21.84 -5.35
N GLN A 129 10.12 -21.95 -6.10
CA GLN A 129 11.37 -21.23 -5.81
C GLN A 129 11.15 -19.71 -5.74
N PHE A 130 10.30 -19.16 -6.60
CA PHE A 130 9.95 -17.74 -6.55
C PHE A 130 9.40 -17.30 -5.19
N PHE A 131 8.51 -18.09 -4.56
CA PHE A 131 8.00 -17.77 -3.23
C PHE A 131 9.04 -18.05 -2.13
N GLU A 132 9.88 -19.07 -2.28
CA GLU A 132 11.01 -19.32 -1.38
C GLU A 132 11.97 -18.12 -1.32
N ASP A 133 12.40 -17.63 -2.50
CA ASP A 133 13.35 -16.52 -2.61
C ASP A 133 12.80 -15.23 -2.01
N ILE A 134 11.50 -14.97 -2.22
CA ILE A 134 10.81 -13.84 -1.60
C ILE A 134 10.80 -13.99 -0.07
N ASN A 135 10.35 -15.14 0.44
CA ASN A 135 10.23 -15.35 1.88
C ASN A 135 11.58 -15.36 2.59
N GLN A 136 12.63 -15.85 1.94
CA GLN A 136 14.00 -15.74 2.43
C GLN A 136 14.44 -14.27 2.53
N GLN A 137 14.21 -13.46 1.49
CA GLN A 137 14.54 -12.04 1.53
C GLN A 137 13.75 -11.28 2.61
N LEU A 138 12.47 -11.61 2.79
CA LEU A 138 11.63 -11.03 3.85
C LEU A 138 12.18 -11.39 5.23
N THR A 139 12.61 -12.63 5.42
CA THR A 139 13.21 -13.11 6.67
C THR A 139 14.52 -12.37 6.96
N GLU A 140 15.37 -12.17 5.95
CA GLU A 140 16.58 -11.35 6.06
C GLU A 140 16.25 -9.93 6.51
N TYR A 141 15.25 -9.28 5.91
CA TYR A 141 14.82 -7.94 6.32
C TYR A 141 14.32 -7.92 7.77
N GLN A 142 13.48 -8.87 8.19
CA GLN A 142 12.97 -8.92 9.56
C GLN A 142 14.07 -9.20 10.60
N ASN A 143 15.09 -9.98 10.25
CA ASN A 143 16.21 -10.27 11.13
C ASN A 143 17.20 -9.11 11.24
N THR A 144 17.31 -8.29 10.18
CA THR A 144 18.26 -7.18 10.11
C THR A 144 17.68 -5.88 10.65
N TYR A 145 16.38 -5.66 10.44
CA TYR A 145 15.74 -4.37 10.61
C TYR A 145 14.50 -4.43 11.51
N ARG A 146 14.24 -3.35 12.25
CA ARG A 146 12.93 -3.13 12.88
C ARG A 146 11.91 -2.80 11.78
N ILE A 147 10.76 -3.47 11.81
CA ILE A 147 9.65 -3.26 10.88
C ILE A 147 8.40 -2.91 11.68
N ASP A 148 7.92 -1.69 11.52
CA ASP A 148 6.74 -1.14 12.18
C ASP A 148 5.46 -1.41 11.37
N LYS A 149 5.54 -1.36 10.03
CA LYS A 149 4.41 -1.65 9.12
C LYS A 149 4.82 -2.45 7.89
N ILE A 150 3.89 -3.24 7.35
CA ILE A 150 4.08 -4.08 6.16
C ILE A 150 2.93 -3.82 5.20
N ALA A 151 3.17 -3.02 4.17
CA ALA A 151 2.22 -2.75 3.10
C ALA A 151 2.27 -3.86 2.04
N VAL A 152 1.17 -4.57 1.83
CA VAL A 152 1.12 -5.72 0.90
C VAL A 152 0.14 -5.49 -0.24
N SER A 153 0.57 -5.83 -1.45
CA SER A 153 -0.28 -6.03 -2.63
C SER A 153 -0.02 -7.45 -3.17
N LEU A 154 -0.90 -8.38 -2.81
CA LEU A 154 -0.83 -9.79 -3.20
C LEU A 154 -2.23 -10.27 -3.58
N SER A 155 -2.40 -10.78 -4.80
CA SER A 155 -3.71 -11.30 -5.20
C SER A 155 -4.12 -12.52 -4.35
N THR A 156 -5.41 -12.64 -4.05
CA THR A 156 -5.98 -13.73 -3.24
C THR A 156 -5.62 -15.13 -3.78
N THR A 157 -5.41 -15.25 -5.09
CA THR A 157 -4.99 -16.51 -5.73
C THR A 157 -3.57 -16.95 -5.40
N LEU A 158 -2.69 -16.01 -5.05
CA LEU A 158 -1.28 -16.28 -4.72
C LEU A 158 -1.06 -16.48 -3.21
N VAL A 159 -2.02 -16.05 -2.37
CA VAL A 159 -1.96 -16.20 -0.91
C VAL A 159 -1.66 -17.64 -0.45
N PRO A 160 -2.30 -18.71 -0.99
CA PRO A 160 -1.98 -20.07 -0.56
C PRO A 160 -0.55 -20.50 -0.91
N PHE A 161 0.04 -19.94 -1.96
CA PHE A 161 1.39 -20.28 -2.39
C PHE A 161 2.44 -19.50 -1.59
N PHE A 162 2.19 -18.21 -1.35
CA PHE A 162 3.07 -17.36 -0.56
C PHE A 162 3.21 -17.87 0.89
N TYR A 163 2.08 -18.18 1.56
CA TYR A 163 2.09 -18.72 2.93
C TYR A 163 2.31 -20.23 3.01
N GLY A 164 2.13 -20.95 1.90
CA GLY A 164 2.30 -22.41 1.81
C GLY A 164 3.67 -22.85 1.30
N ALA A 165 4.58 -21.91 1.02
CA ALA A 165 5.96 -22.19 0.69
C ALA A 165 6.67 -22.91 1.85
N LYS A 166 7.73 -23.66 1.54
CA LYS A 166 8.55 -24.38 2.52
C LYS A 166 9.19 -23.39 3.50
N THR A 167 9.80 -22.34 2.98
CA THR A 167 10.17 -21.14 3.73
C THR A 167 8.94 -20.27 3.86
N ARG A 168 8.41 -20.12 5.07
CA ARG A 168 7.24 -19.27 5.32
C ARG A 168 7.66 -17.79 5.36
N PRO A 169 6.76 -16.84 5.02
CA PRO A 169 7.02 -15.44 5.29
C PRO A 169 7.19 -15.22 6.80
N PRO A 170 7.96 -14.22 7.24
CA PRO A 170 8.26 -14.00 8.65
C PRO A 170 7.12 -13.33 9.44
N PHE A 171 5.91 -13.31 8.87
CA PHE A 171 4.69 -12.76 9.43
C PHE A 171 3.49 -13.64 9.04
N GLU A 172 2.47 -13.66 9.90
CA GLU A 172 1.23 -14.39 9.69
C GLU A 172 0.18 -13.53 8.99
N LYS A 173 -0.89 -14.13 8.45
CA LYS A 173 -1.96 -13.39 7.74
C LYS A 173 -2.70 -12.37 8.61
N THR A 174 -2.66 -12.55 9.93
CA THR A 174 -3.30 -11.71 10.93
C THR A 174 -2.28 -10.83 11.68
N ASP A 175 -1.05 -10.70 11.16
CA ASP A 175 -0.04 -9.85 11.77
C ASP A 175 -0.54 -8.39 11.80
N PRO A 176 -0.56 -7.72 12.97
CA PRO A 176 -1.11 -6.37 13.11
C PRO A 176 -0.31 -5.31 12.34
N ARG A 177 0.93 -5.62 11.92
CA ARG A 177 1.74 -4.74 11.08
C ARG A 177 1.27 -4.74 9.62
N LEU A 178 0.46 -5.73 9.21
CA LEU A 178 0.01 -5.86 7.83
C LEU A 178 -1.06 -4.83 7.48
N PHE A 179 -0.86 -4.20 6.33
CA PHE A 179 -1.78 -3.24 5.74
C PHE A 179 -1.91 -3.52 4.24
N HIS A 180 -3.13 -3.63 3.73
CA HIS A 180 -3.35 -3.85 2.29
C HIS A 180 -3.23 -2.54 1.52
N ILE A 181 -2.43 -2.52 0.45
CA ILE A 181 -2.24 -1.32 -0.37
C ILE A 181 -3.56 -0.98 -1.09
N PRO A 182 -4.20 0.17 -0.84
CA PRO A 182 -5.56 0.46 -1.31
C PRO A 182 -5.60 0.99 -2.74
N ARG A 183 -4.73 0.46 -3.62
CA ARG A 183 -4.64 0.82 -5.03
C ARG A 183 -4.15 -0.36 -5.85
N HIS A 184 -4.67 -0.48 -7.07
CA HIS A 184 -4.09 -1.37 -8.06
C HIS A 184 -2.67 -0.89 -8.45
N ILE A 185 -1.72 -1.81 -8.51
CA ILE A 185 -0.35 -1.55 -8.95
C ILE A 185 -0.19 -2.24 -10.31
N ALA A 186 0.24 -1.49 -11.33
CA ALA A 186 0.21 -1.98 -12.70
C ALA A 186 1.25 -3.07 -13.01
N SER A 187 2.39 -3.05 -12.30
CA SER A 187 3.43 -4.07 -12.41
C SER A 187 4.39 -4.03 -11.22
N CYS A 188 5.02 -5.17 -10.93
CA CYS A 188 6.05 -5.27 -9.89
C CYS A 188 7.43 -4.78 -10.39
N THR A 189 7.60 -3.46 -10.49
CA THR A 189 8.88 -2.81 -10.82
C THR A 189 9.34 -1.90 -9.70
N TYR A 190 10.63 -1.54 -9.69
CA TYR A 190 11.17 -0.56 -8.74
C TYR A 190 10.49 0.82 -8.88
N GLU A 191 10.22 1.27 -10.11
CA GLU A 191 9.50 2.53 -10.34
C GLU A 191 8.09 2.52 -9.71
N ASN A 192 7.35 1.41 -9.84
CA ASN A 192 6.04 1.28 -9.21
C ASN A 192 6.13 1.11 -7.69
N LEU A 193 7.21 0.54 -7.17
CA LEU A 193 7.50 0.50 -5.73
C LEU A 193 7.64 1.92 -5.17
N GLU A 194 8.42 2.79 -5.81
CA GLU A 194 8.60 4.20 -5.42
C GLU A 194 7.32 5.02 -5.56
N LYS A 195 6.56 4.82 -6.64
CA LYS A 195 5.21 5.43 -6.80
C LYS A 195 4.25 4.98 -5.71
N THR A 196 4.38 3.74 -5.24
CA THR A 196 3.55 3.18 -4.18
C THR A 196 3.96 3.75 -2.82
N ARG A 197 5.26 3.86 -2.54
CA ARG A 197 5.79 4.54 -1.37
C ARG A 197 5.26 5.98 -1.28
N THR A 198 5.43 6.74 -2.36
CA THR A 198 4.95 8.12 -2.46
C THR A 198 3.44 8.19 -2.20
N PHE A 199 2.66 7.29 -2.82
CA PHE A 199 1.22 7.23 -2.60
C PHE A 199 0.85 6.95 -1.14
N LEU A 200 1.47 5.95 -0.50
CA LEU A 200 1.19 5.61 0.90
C LEU A 200 1.53 6.75 1.86
N ARG A 201 2.51 7.59 1.51
CA ARG A 201 2.90 8.79 2.24
C ARG A 201 2.00 10.01 1.99
N THR A 202 1.27 10.04 0.88
CA THR A 202 0.22 11.05 0.66
C THR A 202 -1.10 10.66 1.31
N GLY A 203 -1.92 11.65 1.68
CA GLY A 203 -3.33 11.43 2.02
C GLY A 203 -4.19 11.32 0.76
N GLU A 204 -5.33 10.64 0.84
CA GLU A 204 -6.28 10.56 -0.27
C GLU A 204 -7.71 10.89 0.20
N LEU A 205 -8.27 11.97 -0.34
CA LEU A 205 -9.65 12.37 -0.11
C LEU A 205 -10.54 11.85 -1.24
N LYS A 206 -11.56 11.06 -0.89
CA LYS A 206 -12.59 10.54 -1.78
C LYS A 206 -13.94 11.12 -1.39
N PHE A 207 -14.68 11.62 -2.36
CA PHE A 207 -15.95 12.29 -2.10
C PHE A 207 -16.95 12.17 -3.26
N PRO A 208 -18.26 12.25 -2.99
CA PRO A 208 -19.30 12.29 -4.01
C PRO A 208 -19.23 13.58 -4.83
N LEU A 209 -19.79 13.57 -6.05
CA LEU A 209 -19.74 14.74 -6.94
C LEU A 209 -20.48 15.94 -6.32
N GLU A 210 -21.53 15.64 -5.58
CA GLU A 210 -22.41 16.55 -4.84
C GLU A 210 -21.64 17.33 -3.77
N ALA A 211 -20.63 16.71 -3.14
CA ALA A 211 -19.78 17.37 -2.14
C ALA A 211 -18.67 18.24 -2.76
N SER A 212 -18.52 18.23 -4.09
CA SER A 212 -17.43 18.92 -4.79
C SER A 212 -17.33 20.42 -4.46
N PRO A 213 -18.42 21.22 -4.40
CA PRO A 213 -18.31 22.65 -4.09
C PRO A 213 -17.72 22.92 -2.69
N VAL A 214 -18.16 22.15 -1.69
CA VAL A 214 -17.68 22.30 -0.31
C VAL A 214 -16.24 21.84 -0.20
N VAL A 215 -15.90 20.71 -0.81
CA VAL A 215 -14.53 20.18 -0.80
C VAL A 215 -13.58 21.13 -1.53
N GLN A 216 -13.98 21.71 -2.66
CA GLN A 216 -13.15 22.69 -3.37
C GLN A 216 -12.87 23.92 -2.51
N LYS A 217 -13.85 24.41 -1.73
CA LYS A 217 -13.64 25.50 -0.78
C LYS A 217 -12.61 25.13 0.29
N LEU A 218 -12.67 23.91 0.85
CA LEU A 218 -11.68 23.41 1.80
C LEU A 218 -10.29 23.32 1.16
N LEU A 219 -10.20 22.80 -0.06
CA LEU A 219 -8.93 22.70 -0.80
C LEU A 219 -8.33 24.07 -1.12
N GLN A 220 -9.16 25.07 -1.45
CA GLN A 220 -8.71 26.45 -1.65
C GLN A 220 -8.13 27.07 -0.38
N GLN A 221 -8.74 26.79 0.78
CA GLN A 221 -8.22 27.23 2.08
C GLN A 221 -6.86 26.61 2.40
N LEU A 222 -6.60 25.37 1.95
CA LEU A 222 -5.28 24.76 2.09
C LEU A 222 -4.21 25.50 1.26
N THR A 223 -4.54 25.88 0.03
CA THR A 223 -3.59 26.55 -0.89
C THR A 223 -3.37 28.03 -0.57
N ALA A 224 -4.35 28.71 0.01
CA ALA A 224 -4.24 30.13 0.38
C ALA A 224 -3.23 30.38 1.51
N PHE A 225 -2.75 29.32 2.16
CA PHE A 225 -1.70 29.37 3.19
C PHE A 225 -0.43 28.71 2.63
N GLN A 226 0.22 29.39 1.67
CA GLN A 226 1.67 29.23 1.49
C GLN A 226 2.32 30.18 2.49
N PRO A 227 2.99 29.70 3.56
CA PRO A 227 3.92 30.57 4.26
C PRO A 227 4.98 30.97 3.23
N ASP A 228 5.31 32.25 3.18
CA ASP A 228 6.26 32.84 2.24
C ASP A 228 7.44 31.90 2.02
N ALA A 229 7.62 31.46 0.77
CA ALA A 229 8.89 30.89 0.36
C ALA A 229 9.92 31.97 0.66
N GLU A 230 10.83 31.67 1.60
CA GLU A 230 12.02 32.47 1.83
C GLU A 230 12.61 32.79 0.45
N THR A 231 12.59 34.08 0.14
CA THR A 231 13.34 34.65 -0.96
C THR A 231 14.79 34.48 -0.55
N GLU A 232 15.42 33.39 -1.01
CA GLU A 232 16.88 33.33 -1.13
C GLU A 232 17.28 34.42 -2.13
N ASP A 233 17.48 35.64 -1.61
CA ASP A 233 18.32 36.63 -2.25
C ASP A 233 19.75 36.09 -2.26
N TRP A 234 20.34 36.17 -3.44
CA TRP A 234 21.66 35.67 -3.85
C TRP A 234 22.83 36.22 -3.04
#